data_AF-A0A1F8DZ75-F1
#
_entry.id   AF-A0A1F8DZ75-F1
#
_cell.length_a   1.000
_cell.length_b   1.000
_cell.length_c   1.000
_cell.angle_alpha   90.00
_cell.angle_beta   90.00
_cell.angle_gamma   90.00
#
_symmetry.space_group_name_H-M   'P 1'
#
loop_
_entity.id
_entity.type
_entity.pdbx_description
1 polymer ?
#
loop_
_entity_poly.entity_id
_entity_poly.type
_entity_poly.pdbx_seq_one_letter_code
_entity_poly.pdbx_strand_id
1 'polypeptide(L)'
;MTEIQFYILAFIITHPFAFMLLVAWSFLAKGAALLRAFERKEKGWFVALLLINTVGILEVFYLYTKRKPKAATHKEVTKVAELIKEGGEITYDDFAKVELKVAKIKEAVRVEKSEKLIKLQLELGEEKRQIVAGIGKAYAPEDLIGKEIITVANLAPKALMGVESHGMLLAAGGGENPVLLTPEKEMESGAKVK
;
A
#
# COMPACT_ATOMS: atom_id res chain seq x y z
N MET A 1 -12.36 -2.25 20.14
CA MET A 1 -12.78 -0.88 19.79
C MET A 1 -14.11 -0.67 20.49
N THR A 2 -14.23 0.28 21.39
CA THR A 2 -15.48 0.49 22.14
C THR A 2 -16.53 1.13 21.23
N GLU A 3 -17.83 0.90 21.46
CA GLU A 3 -18.90 1.45 20.59
C GLU A 3 -18.80 2.97 20.42
N ILE A 4 -18.37 3.68 21.47
CA ILE A 4 -18.11 5.12 21.45
C ILE A 4 -17.06 5.51 20.41
N GLN A 5 -15.98 4.73 20.27
CA GLN A 5 -14.94 5.00 19.27
C GLN A 5 -15.46 4.82 17.84
N PHE A 6 -16.39 3.88 17.63
CA PHE A 6 -17.02 3.66 16.33
C PHE A 6 -17.92 4.83 15.94
N TYR A 7 -18.77 5.32 16.86
CA TYR A 7 -19.64 6.47 16.60
C TYR A 7 -18.85 7.76 16.34
N ILE A 8 -17.76 7.99 17.07
CA ILE A 8 -16.87 9.15 16.85
C ILE A 8 -16.22 9.06 15.46
N LEU A 9 -15.71 7.88 15.09
CA LEU A 9 -15.08 7.69 13.78
C LEU A 9 -16.09 7.86 12.64
N ALA A 10 -17.29 7.31 12.77
CA ALA A 10 -18.37 7.49 11.81
C ALA A 10 -18.75 8.97 11.68
N PHE A 11 -18.88 9.71 12.78
CA PHE A 11 -19.19 11.13 12.75
C PHE A 11 -18.12 11.97 12.02
N ILE A 12 -16.84 11.68 12.28
CA ILE A 12 -15.71 12.37 11.63
C ILE A 12 -15.72 12.14 10.11
N ILE A 13 -16.02 10.91 9.68
CA ILE A 13 -16.06 10.55 8.26
C ILE A 13 -17.25 11.21 7.55
N THR A 14 -18.43 11.19 8.18
CA THR A 14 -19.66 11.72 7.56
C THR A 14 -19.72 13.24 7.60
N HIS A 15 -19.08 13.90 8.58
CA HIS A 15 -19.13 15.36 8.76
C HIS A 15 -17.74 15.99 8.99
N PRO A 16 -16.82 15.90 8.01
CA PRO A 16 -15.42 16.33 8.19
C PRO A 16 -15.29 17.83 8.47
N PHE A 17 -16.13 18.67 7.82
CA PHE A 17 -16.11 20.12 8.03
C PHE A 17 -16.65 20.54 9.40
N ALA A 18 -17.74 19.91 9.87
CA ALA A 18 -18.29 20.20 11.19
C ALA A 18 -17.31 19.79 12.30
N PHE A 19 -16.63 18.65 12.12
CA PHE A 19 -15.56 18.23 13.02
C PHE A 19 -14.40 19.23 13.02
N MET A 20 -13.95 19.68 11.85
CA MET A 20 -12.88 20.68 11.72
C MET A 20 -13.26 22.01 12.40
N LEU A 21 -14.50 22.47 12.24
CA LEU A 21 -15.04 23.66 12.91
C LEU A 21 -15.09 23.51 14.43
N LEU A 22 -15.55 22.36 14.94
CA LEU A 22 -15.58 22.07 16.38
C LEU A 22 -14.18 22.06 16.99
N VAL A 23 -13.21 21.47 16.28
CA VAL A 23 -11.80 21.47 16.70
C VAL A 23 -11.25 22.89 16.70
N ALA A 24 -11.43 23.65 15.63
CA ALA A 24 -10.98 25.04 15.53
C ALA A 24 -11.59 25.93 16.63
N TRP A 25 -12.89 25.77 16.89
CA TRP A 25 -13.60 26.46 17.97
C TRP A 25 -13.03 26.11 19.36
N SER A 26 -12.68 24.84 19.60
CA SER A 26 -12.04 24.41 20.85
C SER A 26 -10.68 25.08 21.06
N PHE A 27 -9.86 25.21 20.01
CA PHE A 27 -8.56 25.88 20.09
C PHE A 27 -8.70 27.39 20.35
N LEU A 28 -9.66 28.05 19.71
CA LEU A 28 -9.95 29.47 19.94
C LEU A 28 -10.39 29.73 21.40
N ALA A 29 -11.28 28.90 21.93
CA ALA A 29 -11.73 29.01 23.32
C ALA A 29 -10.59 28.75 24.32
N LYS A 30 -9.76 27.74 24.08
CA LYS A 30 -8.57 27.44 24.92
C LYS A 30 -7.53 28.56 24.87
N GLY A 31 -7.29 29.14 23.68
CA GLY A 31 -6.41 30.30 23.51
C GLY A 31 -6.91 31.53 24.26
N ALA A 32 -8.21 31.84 24.17
CA ALA A 32 -8.83 32.94 24.90
C ALA A 32 -8.79 32.73 26.43
N ALA A 33 -8.98 31.50 26.91
CA ALA A 33 -8.84 31.18 28.33
C ALA A 33 -7.40 31.37 28.84
N LEU A 34 -6.41 30.97 28.04
CA LEU A 34 -4.99 31.17 28.36
C LEU A 34 -4.62 32.66 28.38
N LEU A 35 -5.11 33.44 27.41
CA LEU A 35 -4.89 34.89 27.35
C LEU A 35 -5.52 35.61 28.54
N ARG A 36 -6.76 35.26 28.90
CA ARG A 36 -7.43 35.82 30.09
C ARG A 36 -6.72 35.44 31.40
N ALA A 37 -6.21 34.21 31.50
CA ALA A 37 -5.44 33.78 32.68
C ALA A 37 -4.12 34.56 32.81
N PHE A 38 -3.49 34.90 31.68
CA PHE A 38 -2.32 35.78 31.64
C PHE A 38 -2.66 37.22 32.07
N GLU A 39 -3.71 37.80 31.50
CA GLU A 39 -4.18 39.16 31.83
C GLU A 39 -4.60 39.30 33.30
N ARG A 40 -5.18 38.25 33.90
CA ARG A 40 -5.60 38.24 35.31
C ARG A 40 -4.48 37.92 36.30
N LYS A 41 -3.23 37.75 35.84
CA LYS A 41 -2.06 37.38 36.66
C LYS A 41 -2.26 36.09 37.50
N GLU A 42 -3.19 35.22 37.10
CA GLU A 42 -3.47 33.96 37.79
C GLU A 42 -2.45 32.89 37.37
N LYS A 43 -1.23 33.02 37.91
CA LYS A 43 -0.07 32.19 37.55
C LYS A 43 -0.34 30.69 37.65
N GLY A 44 -1.14 30.25 38.63
CA GLY A 44 -1.48 28.84 38.83
C GLY A 44 -2.32 28.26 37.70
N TRP A 45 -3.41 28.92 37.33
CA TRP A 45 -4.28 28.48 36.23
C TRP A 45 -3.60 28.58 34.87
N PHE A 46 -2.79 29.61 34.66
CA PHE A 46 -1.98 29.75 33.46
C PHE A 46 -1.02 28.57 33.27
N VAL A 47 -0.27 28.20 34.32
CA VAL A 47 0.66 27.07 34.28
C VAL A 47 -0.08 25.73 34.11
N ALA A 48 -1.21 25.54 34.79
CA ALA A 48 -2.02 24.32 34.64
C ALA A 48 -2.56 24.15 33.21
N LEU A 49 -3.09 25.21 32.60
CA LEU A 49 -3.58 25.20 31.22
C LEU A 49 -2.44 24.97 30.21
N LEU A 50 -1.26 25.53 30.46
CA LEU A 50 -0.08 25.32 29.63
C LEU A 50 0.39 23.85 29.66
N LEU A 51 0.42 23.24 30.85
CA LEU A 51 0.82 21.85 31.02
C LEU A 51 -0.17 20.88 30.36
N ILE A 52 -1.48 21.10 30.50
CA ILE A 52 -2.51 20.27 29.86
C ILE A 52 -2.38 20.30 28.33
N ASN A 53 -2.10 21.48 27.76
CA ASN A 53 -1.87 21.63 26.32
C ASN A 53 -0.59 20.91 25.87
N THR A 54 0.47 21.03 26.67
CA THR A 54 1.78 20.40 26.40
C THR A 54 1.71 18.86 26.47
N VAL A 55 0.99 18.30 27.44
CA VAL A 55 0.79 16.85 27.58
C VAL A 55 0.03 16.28 26.38
N GLY A 56 -1.00 16.97 25.89
CA GLY A 56 -1.72 16.55 24.68
C GLY A 56 -0.84 16.51 23.43
N ILE A 57 0.08 17.48 23.28
CA ILE A 57 1.06 17.50 22.18
C ILE A 57 2.09 16.37 22.35
N LEU A 58 2.55 16.10 23.57
CA LEU A 58 3.45 15.00 23.88
C LEU A 58 2.86 13.63 23.56
N GLU A 59 1.56 13.44 23.80
CA GLU A 59 0.85 12.19 23.49
C GLU A 59 0.70 11.99 21.96
N VAL A 60 0.37 13.06 21.22
CA VAL A 60 0.36 13.06 19.75
C VAL A 60 1.76 12.80 19.19
N PHE A 61 2.78 13.43 19.76
CA PHE A 61 4.19 13.22 19.38
C PHE A 61 4.65 11.79 19.68
N TYR A 62 4.25 11.23 20.83
CA TYR A 62 4.51 9.82 21.19
C TYR A 62 3.85 8.85 20.20
N LEU A 63 2.59 9.09 19.82
CA LEU A 63 1.89 8.27 18.82
C LEU A 63 2.51 8.41 17.42
N TYR A 64 2.95 9.61 17.03
CA TYR A 64 3.62 9.85 15.76
C TYR A 64 5.01 9.20 15.70
N THR A 65 5.78 9.28 16.80
CA THR A 65 7.13 8.69 16.88
C THR A 65 7.12 7.17 17.10
N LYS A 66 6.09 6.60 17.75
CA LYS A 66 5.98 5.14 17.93
C LYS A 66 5.12 4.40 16.91
N ARG A 67 4.40 5.08 16.00
CA ARG A 67 3.77 4.39 14.86
C ARG A 67 4.84 3.88 13.91
N LYS A 68 5.29 2.65 14.14
CA LYS A 68 6.02 1.89 13.12
C LYS A 68 5.05 1.68 11.95
N PRO A 69 5.39 2.05 10.71
CA PRO A 69 4.70 1.46 9.56
C PRO A 69 4.82 -0.06 9.73
N LYS A 70 3.81 -0.83 9.30
CA LYS A 70 3.91 -2.29 9.17
C LYS A 70 4.88 -2.62 8.02
N ALA A 71 6.12 -2.16 8.16
CA ALA A 71 7.26 -2.62 7.42
C ALA A 71 7.48 -4.05 7.88
N ALA A 72 7.47 -4.99 6.95
CA ALA A 72 7.98 -6.33 7.18
C ALA A 72 9.30 -6.20 7.96
N THR A 73 9.39 -6.91 9.07
CA THR A 73 10.41 -6.76 10.10
C THR A 73 11.77 -6.70 9.43
N HIS A 74 12.52 -5.60 9.63
CA HIS A 74 13.83 -5.39 9.00
C HIS A 74 14.76 -6.61 9.16
N LYS A 75 14.60 -7.35 10.26
CA LYS A 75 15.32 -8.60 10.57
C LYS A 75 15.02 -9.76 9.62
N GLU A 76 13.79 -9.89 9.14
CA GLU A 76 13.39 -10.92 8.16
C GLU A 76 13.85 -10.55 6.75
N VAL A 77 13.74 -9.27 6.38
CA VAL A 77 14.22 -8.77 5.08
C VAL A 77 15.74 -8.90 4.96
N THR A 78 16.49 -8.62 6.04
CA THR A 78 17.95 -8.81 6.06
C THR A 78 18.33 -10.28 5.97
N LYS A 79 17.61 -11.19 6.66
CA LYS A 79 17.89 -12.63 6.61
C LYS A 79 17.61 -13.23 5.23
N VAL A 80 16.54 -12.79 4.54
CA VAL A 80 16.24 -13.22 3.17
C VAL A 80 17.28 -12.66 2.19
N ALA A 81 17.72 -11.41 2.37
CA ALA A 81 18.77 -10.82 1.54
C ALA A 81 20.15 -11.49 1.73
N GLU A 82 20.49 -11.94 2.93
CA GLU A 82 21.71 -12.72 3.18
C GLU A 82 21.63 -14.13 2.58
N LEU A 83 20.48 -14.83 2.70
CA LEU A 83 20.25 -16.12 2.05
C LEU A 83 20.40 -16.06 0.52
N ILE A 84 19.92 -14.97 -0.11
CA ILE A 84 20.07 -14.75 -1.56
C ILE A 84 21.54 -14.51 -1.94
N LYS A 85 22.35 -13.93 -1.05
CA LYS A 85 23.75 -13.56 -1.31
C LYS A 85 24.72 -14.74 -1.17
N GLU A 86 24.37 -15.73 -0.34
CA GLU A 86 25.18 -16.94 -0.13
C GLU A 86 24.74 -18.14 -1.00
N GLY A 87 23.78 -17.96 -1.91
CA GLY A 87 23.26 -19.06 -2.73
C GLY A 87 22.48 -20.08 -1.90
N GLY A 88 21.78 -19.62 -0.87
CA GLY A 88 20.95 -20.47 -0.02
C GLY A 88 19.86 -21.18 -0.83
N GLU A 89 19.83 -22.50 -0.72
CA GLU A 89 18.81 -23.33 -1.35
C GLU A 89 17.45 -23.10 -0.67
N ILE A 90 16.40 -22.91 -1.47
CA ILE A 90 15.02 -22.93 -0.96
C ILE A 90 14.47 -24.35 -1.03
N THR A 91 13.57 -24.67 -0.11
CA THR A 91 12.88 -25.97 -0.14
C THR A 91 11.78 -25.97 -1.20
N TYR A 92 11.39 -27.15 -1.67
CA TYR A 92 10.23 -27.29 -2.55
C TYR A 92 8.94 -26.74 -1.90
N ASP A 93 8.80 -26.86 -0.58
CA ASP A 93 7.64 -26.32 0.15
C ASP A 93 7.54 -24.79 0.05
N ASP A 94 8.67 -24.10 -0.03
CA ASP A 94 8.69 -22.65 -0.23
C ASP A 94 8.26 -22.27 -1.65
N PHE A 95 8.67 -23.04 -2.66
CA PHE A 95 8.18 -22.88 -4.03
C PHE A 95 6.69 -23.20 -4.15
N ALA A 96 6.23 -24.28 -3.51
CA ALA A 96 4.84 -24.72 -3.53
C ALA A 96 3.86 -23.71 -2.90
N LYS A 97 4.36 -22.84 -2.00
CA LYS A 97 3.58 -21.70 -1.46
C LYS A 97 3.32 -20.61 -2.50
N VAL A 98 4.07 -20.54 -3.60
CA VAL A 98 3.86 -19.53 -4.65
C VAL A 98 2.91 -20.09 -5.70
N GLU A 99 1.78 -19.43 -5.89
CA GLU A 99 0.77 -19.87 -6.86
C GLU A 99 1.06 -19.26 -8.23
N LEU A 100 1.88 -19.95 -9.02
CA LEU A 100 2.18 -19.56 -10.39
C LEU A 100 1.12 -20.09 -11.36
N LYS A 101 0.58 -19.20 -12.20
CA LYS A 101 -0.42 -19.55 -13.22
C LYS A 101 -0.10 -18.90 -14.57
N VAL A 102 -0.50 -19.57 -15.64
CA VAL A 102 -0.58 -18.98 -16.99
C VAL A 102 -1.84 -18.12 -17.04
N ALA A 103 -1.69 -16.90 -17.55
CA ALA A 103 -2.77 -15.95 -17.68
C ALA A 103 -2.78 -15.33 -19.07
N LYS A 104 -3.98 -15.09 -19.61
CA LYS A 104 -4.16 -14.44 -20.91
C LYS A 104 -4.53 -12.98 -20.72
N ILE A 105 -3.83 -12.09 -21.41
CA ILE A 105 -4.09 -10.65 -21.32
C ILE A 105 -5.31 -10.32 -22.19
N LYS A 106 -6.38 -9.80 -21.57
CA LYS A 106 -7.60 -9.36 -22.27
C LYS A 106 -7.56 -7.88 -22.61
N GLU A 107 -7.06 -7.08 -21.68
CA GLU A 107 -7.00 -5.63 -21.83
C GLU A 107 -5.67 -5.13 -21.27
N ALA A 108 -5.12 -4.10 -21.92
CA ALA A 108 -3.92 -3.43 -21.49
C ALA A 108 -4.10 -1.92 -21.68
N VAL A 109 -3.88 -1.15 -20.62
CA VAL A 109 -4.05 0.31 -20.64
C VAL A 109 -2.89 0.96 -19.89
N ARG A 110 -2.34 2.03 -20.44
CA ARG A 110 -1.28 2.80 -19.78
C ARG A 110 -1.84 3.58 -18.59
N VAL A 111 -1.12 3.63 -17.48
CA VAL A 111 -1.57 4.37 -16.30
C VAL A 111 -1.35 5.87 -16.53
N GLU A 112 -2.41 6.68 -16.39
CA GLU A 112 -2.40 8.14 -16.71
C GLU A 112 -1.29 8.95 -16.03
N LYS A 113 -0.75 8.44 -14.91
CA LYS A 113 0.31 9.11 -14.11
C LYS A 113 1.69 8.46 -14.25
N SER A 114 1.87 7.51 -15.17
CA SER A 114 3.14 6.84 -15.36
C SER A 114 3.32 6.26 -16.75
N GLU A 115 4.40 6.65 -17.41
CA GLU A 115 4.84 6.04 -18.66
C GLU A 115 5.44 4.63 -18.46
N LYS A 116 5.81 4.27 -17.23
CA LYS A 116 6.43 2.96 -16.98
C LYS A 116 5.42 1.87 -16.66
N LEU A 117 4.20 2.25 -16.29
CA LEU A 117 3.20 1.33 -15.75
C LEU A 117 2.09 1.06 -16.78
N ILE A 118 1.81 -0.21 -16.99
CA ILE A 118 0.65 -0.69 -17.75
C ILE A 118 -0.25 -1.47 -16.79
N LYS A 119 -1.53 -1.10 -16.77
CA LYS A 119 -2.60 -1.85 -16.12
C LYS A 119 -3.05 -2.94 -17.09
N LEU A 120 -3.01 -4.19 -16.65
CA LEU A 120 -3.41 -5.36 -17.40
C LEU A 120 -4.61 -6.02 -16.74
N GLN A 121 -5.61 -6.39 -17.55
CA GLN A 121 -6.66 -7.33 -17.15
C GLN A 121 -6.28 -8.71 -17.65
N LEU A 122 -6.09 -9.61 -16.70
CA LEU A 122 -5.74 -10.99 -16.93
C LEU A 122 -6.97 -11.87 -16.78
N GLU A 123 -7.10 -12.85 -17.65
CA GLU A 123 -7.96 -14.01 -17.49
C GLU A 123 -7.11 -15.16 -16.94
N LEU A 124 -7.62 -15.85 -15.91
CA LEU A 124 -7.05 -17.05 -15.31
C LEU A 124 -8.15 -18.13 -15.26
N GLY A 125 -8.54 -18.64 -16.41
CA GLY A 125 -9.71 -19.50 -16.56
C GLY A 125 -11.00 -18.70 -16.33
N GLU A 126 -11.74 -19.00 -15.26
CA GLU A 126 -12.96 -18.28 -14.90
C GLU A 126 -12.72 -16.98 -14.12
N GLU A 127 -11.53 -16.82 -13.53
CA GLU A 127 -11.19 -15.64 -12.74
C GLU A 127 -10.63 -14.53 -13.63
N LYS A 128 -11.09 -13.29 -13.41
CA LYS A 128 -10.47 -12.08 -13.96
C LYS A 128 -9.69 -11.36 -12.88
N ARG A 129 -8.50 -10.89 -13.24
CA ARG A 129 -7.60 -10.24 -12.29
C ARG A 129 -6.89 -9.06 -12.89
N GLN A 130 -6.88 -7.97 -12.13
CA GLN A 130 -6.13 -6.78 -12.48
C GLN A 130 -4.72 -6.83 -11.91
N ILE A 131 -3.72 -6.59 -12.76
CA ILE A 131 -2.35 -6.34 -12.32
C ILE A 131 -1.82 -5.04 -12.91
N VAL A 132 -0.81 -4.47 -12.27
CA VAL A 132 -0.08 -3.31 -12.78
C VAL A 132 1.38 -3.70 -12.93
N ALA A 133 1.91 -3.57 -14.14
CA ALA A 133 3.25 -4.00 -14.49
C ALA A 133 4.13 -2.85 -14.96
N GLY A 134 5.39 -2.87 -14.53
CA GLY A 134 6.43 -1.89 -14.88
C GLY A 134 7.07 -2.07 -16.25
N ILE A 135 6.31 -2.51 -17.25
CA ILE A 135 6.82 -2.90 -18.57
C ILE A 135 6.52 -1.87 -19.68
N GLY A 136 5.94 -0.72 -19.34
CA GLY A 136 5.47 0.27 -20.31
C GLY A 136 6.55 0.98 -21.13
N LYS A 137 7.83 0.77 -20.80
CA LYS A 137 8.96 1.23 -21.62
C LYS A 137 9.34 0.25 -22.73
N ALA A 138 9.09 -1.04 -22.52
CA ALA A 138 9.52 -2.11 -23.40
C ALA A 138 8.40 -2.63 -24.30
N TYR A 139 7.15 -2.53 -23.84
CA TYR A 139 5.99 -3.04 -24.58
C TYR A 139 4.91 -1.97 -24.68
N ALA A 140 4.29 -1.89 -25.86
CA ALA A 140 3.08 -1.11 -26.06
C ALA A 140 1.87 -1.92 -25.54
N PRO A 141 0.83 -1.27 -24.98
CA PRO A 141 -0.37 -1.96 -24.51
C PRO A 141 -1.02 -2.86 -25.56
N GLU A 142 -1.02 -2.42 -26.82
CA GLU A 142 -1.67 -3.10 -27.95
C GLU A 142 -1.01 -4.44 -28.25
N ASP A 143 0.33 -4.52 -28.12
CA ASP A 143 1.10 -5.74 -28.35
C ASP A 143 0.89 -6.79 -27.27
N LEU A 144 0.38 -6.38 -26.10
CA LEU A 144 0.18 -7.28 -24.96
C LEU A 144 -1.16 -8.01 -25.03
N ILE A 145 -2.15 -7.45 -25.73
CA ILE A 145 -3.49 -8.03 -25.82
C ILE A 145 -3.42 -9.39 -26.52
N GLY A 146 -4.01 -10.41 -25.90
CA GLY A 146 -4.02 -11.79 -26.40
C GLY A 146 -2.78 -12.61 -26.07
N LYS A 147 -1.70 -12.02 -25.55
CA LYS A 147 -0.52 -12.78 -25.11
C LYS A 147 -0.78 -13.57 -23.83
N GLU A 148 -0.10 -14.70 -23.75
CA GLU A 148 -0.03 -15.55 -22.56
C GLU A 148 1.20 -15.18 -21.74
N ILE A 149 1.03 -14.99 -20.44
CA ILE A 149 2.09 -14.65 -19.51
C ILE A 149 2.02 -15.51 -18.26
N ILE A 150 3.14 -15.63 -17.55
CA ILE A 150 3.16 -16.25 -16.22
C ILE A 150 2.95 -15.17 -15.15
N THR A 151 2.03 -15.42 -14.23
CA THR A 151 1.71 -14.50 -13.12
C THR A 151 1.70 -15.21 -11.77
N VAL A 152 2.06 -14.48 -10.72
CA VAL A 152 1.89 -14.91 -9.33
C VAL A 152 0.47 -14.55 -8.87
N ALA A 153 -0.33 -15.57 -8.62
CA ALA A 153 -1.75 -15.45 -8.33
C ALA A 153 -2.08 -15.25 -6.84
N ASN A 154 -1.20 -15.61 -5.91
CA ASN A 154 -1.49 -15.48 -4.47
C ASN A 154 -0.72 -14.34 -3.79
N LEU A 155 -0.38 -13.29 -4.55
CA LEU A 155 0.28 -12.12 -4.01
C LEU A 155 -0.73 -11.19 -3.31
N ALA A 156 -0.35 -10.63 -2.17
CA ALA A 156 -1.17 -9.62 -1.50
C ALA A 156 -1.38 -8.38 -2.40
N PRO A 157 -2.58 -7.76 -2.39
CA PRO A 157 -2.85 -6.58 -3.21
C PRO A 157 -1.91 -5.42 -2.85
N LYS A 158 -1.42 -4.72 -3.88
CA LYS A 158 -0.55 -3.55 -3.71
C LYS A 158 -1.02 -2.42 -4.63
N ALA A 159 -1.26 -1.25 -4.04
CA ALA A 159 -1.56 -0.05 -4.81
C ALA A 159 -0.28 0.56 -5.42
N LEU A 160 -0.31 0.82 -6.71
CA LEU A 160 0.74 1.49 -7.48
C LEU A 160 0.12 2.71 -8.17
N MET A 161 0.54 3.91 -7.77
CA MET A 161 0.01 5.18 -8.30
C MET A 161 -1.52 5.32 -8.22
N GLY A 162 -2.14 4.73 -7.17
CA GLY A 162 -3.59 4.75 -6.96
C GLY A 162 -4.36 3.63 -7.67
N VAL A 163 -3.67 2.73 -8.39
CA VAL A 163 -4.26 1.55 -9.04
C VAL A 163 -3.90 0.30 -8.25
N GLU A 164 -4.88 -0.52 -7.90
CA GLU A 164 -4.64 -1.79 -7.19
C GLU A 164 -4.09 -2.86 -8.14
N SER A 165 -3.02 -3.54 -7.72
CA SER A 165 -2.45 -4.70 -8.41
C SER A 165 -2.62 -5.94 -7.54
N HIS A 166 -3.29 -6.97 -8.07
CA HIS A 166 -3.58 -8.23 -7.38
C HIS A 166 -2.63 -9.36 -7.81
N GLY A 167 -1.42 -9.02 -8.25
CA GLY A 167 -0.46 -9.99 -8.73
C GLY A 167 0.78 -9.34 -9.32
N MET A 168 1.64 -10.19 -9.86
CA MET A 168 2.89 -9.80 -10.49
C MET A 168 3.15 -10.72 -11.69
N LEU A 169 3.36 -10.13 -12.86
CA LEU A 169 3.86 -10.88 -14.01
C LEU A 169 5.33 -11.22 -13.84
N LEU A 170 5.75 -12.33 -14.42
CA LEU A 170 7.16 -12.72 -14.44
C LEU A 170 7.81 -12.30 -15.75
N ALA A 171 8.99 -11.71 -15.63
CA ALA A 171 9.83 -11.31 -16.75
C ALA A 171 11.29 -11.59 -16.41
N ALA A 172 12.06 -12.03 -17.39
CA ALA A 172 13.51 -12.09 -17.30
C ALA A 172 14.08 -10.66 -17.36
N GLY A 173 14.94 -10.34 -16.40
CA GLY A 173 15.74 -9.12 -16.36
C GLY A 173 17.21 -9.38 -16.69
N GLY A 174 18.01 -8.31 -16.83
CA GLY A 174 19.45 -8.40 -17.08
C GLY A 174 19.93 -7.75 -18.39
N GLY A 175 18.99 -7.39 -19.28
CA GLY A 175 19.24 -6.57 -20.47
C GLY A 175 18.65 -5.17 -20.34
N GLU A 176 18.63 -4.43 -21.46
CA GLU A 176 18.06 -3.08 -21.55
C GLU A 176 16.54 -3.06 -21.31
N ASN A 177 15.84 -4.12 -21.72
CA ASN A 177 14.40 -4.27 -21.59
C ASN A 177 14.02 -5.60 -20.93
N PRO A 178 12.98 -5.64 -20.07
CA PRO A 178 12.45 -6.88 -19.51
C PRO A 178 11.86 -7.76 -20.62
N VAL A 179 12.07 -9.07 -20.54
CA VAL A 179 11.50 -10.06 -21.47
C VAL A 179 10.43 -10.86 -20.76
N LEU A 180 9.18 -10.80 -21.22
CA LEU A 180 8.07 -11.54 -20.61
C LEU A 180 8.28 -13.05 -20.70
N LEU A 181 8.00 -13.75 -19.59
CA LEU A 181 7.98 -15.21 -19.59
C LEU A 181 6.64 -15.71 -20.12
N THR A 182 6.70 -16.55 -21.15
CA THR A 182 5.55 -17.16 -21.81
C THR A 182 5.75 -18.68 -21.90
N PRO A 183 4.68 -19.48 -21.91
CA PRO A 183 4.82 -20.90 -22.19
C PRO A 183 5.32 -21.11 -23.63
N GLU A 184 6.03 -22.22 -23.88
CA GLU A 184 6.54 -22.56 -25.22
C GLU A 184 5.40 -22.94 -26.18
N LYS A 185 4.31 -23.49 -25.64
CA LYS A 185 3.11 -23.90 -26.38
C LYS A 185 1.91 -23.15 -25.82
N GLU A 186 0.89 -22.97 -26.64
CA GLU A 186 -0.39 -22.41 -26.21
C GLU A 186 -0.97 -23.27 -25.08
N MET A 187 -1.40 -22.63 -24.01
CA MET A 187 -1.89 -23.28 -22.81
C MET A 187 -3.23 -22.68 -22.39
N GLU A 188 -4.09 -23.49 -21.79
CA GLU A 188 -5.33 -22.97 -21.25
C GLU A 188 -5.07 -21.92 -20.16
N SER A 189 -5.88 -20.86 -20.21
CA SER A 189 -5.87 -19.80 -19.21
C SER A 189 -6.14 -20.38 -17.81
N GLY A 190 -5.31 -20.02 -16.82
CA GLY A 190 -5.40 -20.54 -15.46
C GLY A 190 -4.58 -21.81 -15.20
N ALA A 191 -3.89 -22.37 -16.20
CA ALA A 191 -3.01 -23.52 -16.01
C ALA A 191 -1.95 -23.26 -14.92
N LYS A 192 -1.79 -24.19 -13.99
CA LYS A 192 -0.82 -24.10 -12.89
C LYS A 192 0.60 -24.42 -13.39
N VAL A 193 1.55 -23.56 -13.06
CA VAL A 193 2.98 -23.78 -13.31
C VAL A 193 3.58 -24.53 -12.11
N LYS A 194 4.43 -25.52 -12.37
CA LYS A 194 5.05 -26.41 -11.38
C LYS A 194 6.47 -26.76 -11.80
#